data_AF-A0A2X2J176-F1
#
_entry.id   AF-A0A2X2J176-F1
#
_cell.length_a   1.000
_cell.length_b   1.000
_cell.length_c   1.000
_cell.angle_alpha   90.00
_cell.angle_beta   90.00
_cell.angle_gamma   90.00
#
_symmetry.space_group_name_H-M   'P 1'
#
loop_
_entity.id
_entity.type
_entity.pdbx_description
1 polymer ?
#
loop_
_entity_poly.entity_id
_entity_poly.type
_entity_poly.pdbx_seq_one_letter_code
_entity_poly.pdbx_strand_id
1 'polypeptide(L)'
;MAQSPENTLFITQGFICRNSFGEIDNLRRGGSDYTASLIGAAIRVEEVQIWTDIDGMHNNDPRVVKGTTPIAHLSFDEAAELAYFGAKILHPQSVFPAQKYNVPVRLLNTMEPNAKGTLISKDGAQKGCIRAIAAKDGITAIHIHSSRMLLAYGFLRRVFEIFERYKTPIDMITTSEVAVSLTIDDTTNLADIIKEVEDFGSVTVDGDQTIVCVVGDFGLNSHGYAARVLDAVKHLPVRMISYGGSDFNVSILLNSDHKTEALRSLHNRLF
;
A
#
# COMPACT_ATOMS: atom_id res chain seq x y z
N MET A 1 9.77 33.51 0.50
CA MET A 1 8.61 34.33 0.91
C MET A 1 9.03 35.61 1.63
N ALA A 2 9.77 35.57 2.74
CA ALA A 2 10.18 36.78 3.48
C ALA A 2 11.01 37.82 2.67
N GLN A 3 11.75 37.37 1.64
CA GLN A 3 12.56 38.25 0.79
C GLN A 3 11.81 38.86 -0.41
N SER A 4 10.55 38.48 -0.65
CA SER A 4 9.74 38.98 -1.78
C SER A 4 8.26 39.07 -1.40
N PRO A 5 7.89 40.00 -0.49
CA PRO A 5 6.53 40.10 0.05
C PRO A 5 5.46 40.50 -0.99
N GLU A 6 5.86 41.12 -2.09
CA GLU A 6 4.99 41.52 -3.21
C GLU A 6 4.57 40.32 -4.10
N ASN A 7 5.35 39.23 -4.08
CA ASN A 7 5.10 38.08 -4.94
C ASN A 7 4.09 37.13 -4.31
N THR A 8 2.98 36.92 -5.00
CA THR A 8 1.90 36.02 -4.59
C THR A 8 1.98 34.63 -5.23
N LEU A 9 2.78 34.46 -6.29
CA LEU A 9 2.96 33.20 -7.01
C LEU A 9 4.44 32.80 -7.05
N PHE A 10 4.72 31.55 -6.69
CA PHE A 10 6.04 30.94 -6.76
C PHE A 10 5.97 29.65 -7.58
N ILE A 11 6.88 29.49 -8.53
CA ILE A 11 7.04 28.28 -9.32
C ILE A 11 8.40 27.68 -8.97
N THR A 12 8.42 26.41 -8.60
CA THR A 12 9.63 25.69 -8.22
C THR A 12 9.61 24.27 -8.78
N GLN A 13 10.78 23.63 -8.81
CA GLN A 13 10.91 22.23 -9.16
C GLN A 13 10.52 21.33 -7.98
N GLY A 14 10.04 20.13 -8.30
CA GLY A 14 9.95 19.00 -7.37
C GLY A 14 11.10 18.01 -7.57
N PHE A 15 11.10 16.91 -6.82
CA PHE A 15 12.01 15.75 -6.92
C PHE A 15 13.47 16.01 -6.52
N ILE A 16 14.03 17.17 -6.82
CA ILE A 16 15.42 17.53 -6.54
C ILE A 16 15.58 18.06 -5.10
N CYS A 17 16.72 17.78 -4.47
CA CYS A 17 17.06 18.30 -3.16
C CYS A 17 18.58 18.51 -3.02
N ARG A 18 19.02 18.98 -1.84
CA ARG A 18 20.42 18.96 -1.44
C ARG A 18 20.64 17.97 -0.30
N ASN A 19 21.69 17.17 -0.39
CA ASN A 19 22.08 16.27 0.69
C ASN A 19 22.77 17.02 1.84
N SER A 20 23.17 16.32 2.90
CA SER A 20 23.86 16.89 4.06
C SER A 20 25.23 17.53 3.72
N PHE A 21 25.81 17.20 2.56
CA PHE A 21 27.05 17.76 2.05
C PHE A 21 26.82 18.97 1.12
N GLY A 22 25.57 19.34 0.88
CA GLY A 22 25.19 20.47 0.02
C GLY A 22 25.20 20.16 -1.48
N GLU A 23 25.41 18.89 -1.86
CA GLU A 23 25.42 18.41 -3.24
C GLU A 23 23.99 18.18 -3.76
N ILE A 24 23.82 18.17 -5.08
CA ILE A 24 22.53 17.88 -5.73
C ILE A 24 22.19 16.40 -5.52
N ASP A 25 20.99 16.14 -5.02
CA ASP A 25 20.44 14.80 -4.81
C ASP A 25 18.95 14.78 -5.20
N ASN A 26 18.27 13.64 -5.01
CA ASN A 26 16.85 13.49 -5.33
C ASN A 26 16.05 12.69 -4.29
N LEU A 27 14.74 12.86 -4.34
CA LEU A 27 13.76 12.26 -3.44
C LEU A 27 13.20 10.92 -3.97
N ARG A 28 13.82 10.35 -5.01
CA ARG A 28 13.45 9.07 -5.63
C ARG A 28 11.98 9.03 -6.08
N ARG A 29 11.38 7.84 -6.14
CA ARG A 29 10.04 7.59 -6.66
C ARG A 29 8.99 8.36 -5.85
N GLY A 30 8.09 9.06 -6.53
CA GLY A 30 7.12 9.96 -5.89
C GLY A 30 7.73 11.26 -5.36
N GLY A 31 8.98 11.58 -5.72
CA GLY A 31 9.71 12.71 -5.17
C GLY A 31 9.09 14.08 -5.44
N SER A 32 8.40 14.27 -6.56
CA SER A 32 7.67 15.51 -6.85
C SER A 32 6.46 15.69 -5.93
N ASP A 33 5.64 14.64 -5.78
CA ASP A 33 4.50 14.65 -4.85
C ASP A 33 4.98 14.86 -3.41
N TYR A 34 6.09 14.19 -3.04
CA TYR A 34 6.71 14.36 -1.74
C TYR A 34 7.20 15.79 -1.51
N THR A 35 7.75 16.44 -2.55
CA THR A 35 8.14 17.86 -2.49
C THR A 35 6.91 18.75 -2.27
N ALA A 36 5.82 18.52 -3.00
CA ALA A 36 4.58 19.27 -2.85
C ALA A 36 4.02 19.15 -1.42
N SER A 37 3.99 17.94 -0.87
CA SER A 37 3.56 17.71 0.52
C SER A 37 4.52 18.31 1.56
N LEU A 38 5.84 18.26 1.34
CA LEU A 38 6.83 18.90 2.22
C LEU A 38 6.65 20.42 2.25
N ILE A 39 6.52 21.05 1.08
CA ILE A 39 6.30 22.49 0.98
C ILE A 39 4.97 22.84 1.65
N GLY A 40 3.88 22.16 1.27
CA GLY A 40 2.55 22.40 1.83
C GLY A 40 2.52 22.29 3.36
N ALA A 41 3.19 21.28 3.91
CA ALA A 41 3.36 21.11 5.35
C ALA A 41 4.19 22.25 5.99
N ALA A 42 5.31 22.64 5.37
CA ALA A 42 6.21 23.66 5.90
C ALA A 42 5.55 25.05 5.99
N ILE A 43 4.75 25.41 4.99
CA ILE A 43 4.01 26.70 4.98
C ILE A 43 2.57 26.59 5.49
N ARG A 44 2.14 25.40 5.93
CA ARG A 44 0.80 25.12 6.49
C ARG A 44 -0.34 25.57 5.57
N VAL A 45 -0.30 25.13 4.32
CA VAL A 45 -1.39 25.41 3.36
C VAL A 45 -2.71 24.77 3.80
N GLU A 46 -3.81 25.30 3.27
CA GLU A 46 -5.15 24.73 3.44
C GLU A 46 -5.33 23.40 2.68
N GLU A 47 -4.65 23.24 1.54
CA GLU A 47 -4.73 22.03 0.71
C GLU A 47 -3.48 21.91 -0.17
N VAL A 48 -2.99 20.68 -0.38
CA VAL A 48 -2.04 20.33 -1.44
C VAL A 48 -2.79 19.64 -2.57
N GLN A 49 -2.66 20.13 -3.79
CA GLN A 49 -3.27 19.51 -4.96
C GLN A 49 -2.24 18.78 -5.79
N ILE A 50 -2.50 17.49 -6.05
CA ILE A 50 -1.72 16.64 -6.94
C ILE A 50 -2.54 16.41 -8.19
N TRP A 51 -2.08 16.97 -9.30
CA TRP A 51 -2.72 16.87 -10.61
C TRP A 51 -2.06 15.75 -11.42
N THR A 52 -2.87 14.77 -11.84
CA THR A 52 -2.45 13.56 -12.55
C THR A 52 -3.37 13.28 -13.74
N ASP A 53 -3.22 12.14 -14.39
CA ASP A 53 -3.99 11.70 -15.57
C ASP A 53 -5.28 10.93 -15.24
N ILE A 54 -5.70 10.93 -13.98
CA ILE A 54 -6.88 10.23 -13.47
C ILE A 54 -7.72 11.15 -12.56
N ASP A 55 -9.02 10.90 -12.50
CA ASP A 55 -10.04 11.66 -11.76
C ASP A 55 -10.13 11.33 -10.27
N GLY A 56 -9.16 10.57 -9.76
CA GLY A 56 -9.00 10.25 -8.35
C GLY A 56 -8.76 8.76 -8.13
N MET A 57 -8.90 8.32 -6.89
CA MET A 57 -8.91 6.91 -6.55
C MET A 57 -10.30 6.31 -6.80
N HIS A 58 -10.33 5.09 -7.33
CA HIS A 58 -11.56 4.32 -7.52
C HIS A 58 -11.68 3.21 -6.48
N ASN A 59 -12.92 2.79 -6.19
CA ASN A 59 -13.17 1.69 -5.26
C ASN A 59 -12.72 0.30 -5.76
N ASN A 60 -12.33 0.19 -7.03
CA ASN A 60 -11.66 -0.97 -7.61
C ASN A 60 -10.95 -0.56 -8.91
N ASP A 61 -10.18 -1.44 -9.54
CA ASP A 61 -9.52 -1.15 -10.82
C ASP A 61 -10.56 -1.10 -11.98
N PRO A 62 -10.83 0.09 -12.57
CA PRO A 62 -11.82 0.25 -13.63
C PRO A 62 -11.46 -0.49 -14.92
N ARG A 63 -10.20 -0.91 -15.08
CA ARG A 63 -9.74 -1.69 -16.25
C ARG A 63 -10.14 -3.16 -16.15
N VAL A 64 -10.41 -3.65 -14.94
CA VAL A 64 -10.71 -5.07 -14.65
C VAL A 64 -12.17 -5.28 -14.27
N VAL A 65 -12.72 -4.37 -13.48
CA VAL A 65 -14.08 -4.42 -12.95
C VAL A 65 -14.91 -3.30 -13.55
N LYS A 66 -16.13 -3.63 -14.02
CA LYS A 66 -17.09 -2.63 -14.50
C LYS A 66 -17.91 -2.09 -13.34
N GLY A 67 -18.37 -0.84 -13.43
CA GLY A 67 -19.23 -0.24 -12.40
C GLY A 67 -18.48 0.32 -11.19
N THR A 68 -17.16 0.48 -11.27
CA THR A 68 -16.39 1.16 -10.23
C THR A 68 -16.85 2.59 -10.04
N THR A 69 -16.80 3.08 -8.82
CA THR A 69 -17.13 4.47 -8.46
C THR A 69 -15.89 5.21 -7.97
N PRO A 70 -15.72 6.49 -8.34
CA PRO A 70 -14.67 7.32 -7.78
C PRO A 70 -14.92 7.54 -6.28
N ILE A 71 -13.85 7.59 -5.50
CA ILE A 71 -13.89 7.80 -4.07
C ILE A 71 -13.68 9.28 -3.80
N ALA A 72 -14.70 9.96 -3.26
CA ALA A 72 -14.62 11.40 -3.01
C ALA A 72 -13.70 11.74 -1.82
N HIS A 73 -13.68 10.89 -0.79
CA HIS A 73 -12.98 11.14 0.47
C HIS A 73 -12.30 9.87 1.00
N LEU A 74 -11.04 9.98 1.41
CA LEU A 74 -10.25 8.92 2.05
C LEU A 74 -9.51 9.46 3.27
N SER A 75 -9.27 8.60 4.25
CA SER A 75 -8.27 8.88 5.27
C SER A 75 -6.85 8.75 4.71
N PHE A 76 -5.87 9.34 5.40
CA PHE A 76 -4.47 9.13 5.04
C PHE A 76 -4.06 7.66 5.09
N ASP A 77 -4.56 6.92 6.09
CA ASP A 77 -4.25 5.51 6.26
C ASP A 77 -4.89 4.67 5.16
N GLU A 78 -6.17 4.89 4.83
CA GLU A 78 -6.83 4.23 3.70
C GLU A 78 -6.11 4.51 2.37
N ALA A 79 -5.70 5.76 2.12
CA ALA A 79 -4.98 6.14 0.92
C ALA A 79 -3.58 5.51 0.86
N ALA A 80 -2.88 5.38 1.99
CA ALA A 80 -1.58 4.74 2.06
C ALA A 80 -1.65 3.25 1.72
N GLU A 81 -2.66 2.54 2.24
CA GLU A 81 -2.92 1.12 1.93
C GLU A 81 -3.19 0.93 0.44
N LEU A 82 -4.04 1.77 -0.16
CA LEU A 82 -4.34 1.72 -1.60
C LEU A 82 -3.10 2.00 -2.45
N ALA A 83 -2.33 3.03 -2.08
CA ALA A 83 -1.10 3.41 -2.76
C ALA A 83 -0.06 2.27 -2.72
N TYR A 84 0.03 1.55 -1.61
CA TYR A 84 0.96 0.44 -1.46
C TYR A 84 0.55 -0.78 -2.29
N PHE A 85 -0.72 -1.18 -2.23
CA PHE A 85 -1.21 -2.43 -2.81
C PHE A 85 -1.79 -2.33 -4.22
N GLY A 86 -1.53 -1.25 -4.97
CA GLY A 86 -1.74 -1.28 -6.43
C GLY A 86 -2.40 -0.06 -7.05
N ALA A 87 -2.92 0.88 -6.26
CA ALA A 87 -3.33 2.18 -6.77
C ALA A 87 -2.05 3.02 -7.00
N LYS A 88 -1.35 2.78 -8.12
CA LYS A 88 -0.09 3.44 -8.54
C LYS A 88 -0.26 4.93 -8.87
N ILE A 89 -0.97 5.65 -8.02
CA ILE A 89 -1.41 7.04 -8.18
C ILE A 89 -0.55 7.95 -7.31
N LEU A 90 -0.25 7.51 -6.10
CA LEU A 90 0.62 8.20 -5.15
C LEU A 90 1.65 7.22 -4.62
N HIS A 91 2.83 7.72 -4.28
CA HIS A 91 3.75 6.96 -3.46
C HIS A 91 3.32 7.06 -1.99
N PRO A 92 3.26 5.98 -1.20
CA PRO A 92 2.81 6.05 0.20
C PRO A 92 3.59 7.07 1.04
N GLN A 93 4.88 7.25 0.77
CA GLN A 93 5.70 8.24 1.48
C GLN A 93 5.41 9.69 1.07
N SER A 94 4.79 9.93 -0.09
CA SER A 94 4.52 11.29 -0.55
C SER A 94 3.51 12.01 0.32
N VAL A 95 2.50 11.31 0.84
CA VAL A 95 1.46 11.90 1.70
C VAL A 95 1.89 12.06 3.16
N PHE A 96 2.98 11.42 3.60
CA PHE A 96 3.40 11.41 5.00
C PHE A 96 3.64 12.79 5.62
N PRO A 97 4.30 13.77 4.94
CA PRO A 97 4.42 15.12 5.47
C PRO A 97 3.06 15.79 5.64
N ALA A 98 2.18 15.63 4.66
CA ALA A 98 0.84 16.21 4.71
C ALA A 98 0.02 15.60 5.87
N GLN A 99 0.09 14.28 6.06
CA GLN A 99 -0.51 13.57 7.20
C GLN A 99 0.01 14.10 8.54
N LYS A 100 1.34 14.20 8.70
CA LYS A 100 1.97 14.64 9.95
C LYS A 100 1.51 16.04 10.40
N TYR A 101 1.27 16.93 9.43
CA TYR A 101 0.85 18.31 9.69
C TYR A 101 -0.65 18.54 9.46
N ASN A 102 -1.43 17.47 9.24
CA ASN A 102 -2.86 17.51 8.94
C ASN A 102 -3.23 18.45 7.78
N VAL A 103 -2.38 18.50 6.75
CA VAL A 103 -2.65 19.24 5.51
C VAL A 103 -3.38 18.31 4.55
N PRO A 104 -4.65 18.59 4.17
CA PRO A 104 -5.37 17.78 3.19
C PRO A 104 -4.65 17.70 1.84
N VAL A 105 -4.74 16.54 1.19
CA VAL A 105 -4.19 16.31 -0.15
C VAL A 105 -5.33 15.97 -1.10
N ARG A 106 -5.46 16.67 -2.22
CA ARG A 106 -6.47 16.39 -3.23
C ARG A 106 -5.82 15.84 -4.50
N LEU A 107 -6.33 14.71 -4.97
CA LEU A 107 -5.99 14.14 -6.26
C LEU A 107 -6.96 14.64 -7.33
N LEU A 108 -6.43 15.20 -8.41
CA LEU A 108 -7.21 15.82 -9.49
C LEU A 108 -6.75 15.34 -10.87
N ASN A 109 -7.64 15.38 -11.86
CA ASN A 109 -7.34 15.05 -13.25
C ASN A 109 -7.00 16.31 -14.04
N THR A 110 -5.82 16.37 -14.65
CA THR A 110 -5.44 17.45 -15.57
C THR A 110 -6.32 17.49 -16.82
N MET A 111 -6.83 16.33 -17.26
CA MET A 111 -7.69 16.20 -18.44
C MET A 111 -9.17 16.49 -18.13
N GLU A 112 -9.57 16.46 -16.86
CA GLU A 112 -10.94 16.79 -16.42
C GLU A 112 -10.93 17.76 -15.22
N PRO A 113 -10.62 19.05 -15.44
CA PRO A 113 -10.40 20.01 -14.34
C PRO A 113 -11.61 20.28 -13.45
N ASN A 114 -12.82 19.93 -13.91
CA ASN A 114 -14.07 20.09 -13.16
C ASN A 114 -14.41 18.86 -12.30
N ALA A 115 -13.66 17.76 -12.44
CA ALA A 115 -13.83 16.59 -11.59
C ALA A 115 -13.47 16.95 -10.15
N LYS A 116 -14.26 16.46 -9.18
CA LYS A 116 -14.05 16.77 -7.76
C LYS A 116 -12.77 16.16 -7.18
N GLY A 117 -12.29 15.09 -7.82
CA GLY A 117 -11.13 14.35 -7.35
C GLY A 117 -11.40 13.54 -6.09
N THR A 118 -10.32 13.04 -5.51
CA THR A 118 -10.31 12.39 -4.19
C THR A 118 -9.62 13.29 -3.18
N LEU A 119 -10.33 13.66 -2.11
CA LEU A 119 -9.74 14.38 -0.98
C LEU A 119 -9.25 13.40 0.09
N ILE A 120 -7.96 13.43 0.37
CA ILE A 120 -7.30 12.66 1.42
C ILE A 120 -7.10 13.58 2.62
N SER A 121 -7.69 13.24 3.77
CA SER A 121 -7.60 14.05 4.99
C SER A 121 -7.75 13.19 6.24
N LYS A 122 -7.42 13.74 7.41
CA LYS A 122 -7.53 13.00 8.68
C LYS A 122 -8.94 12.48 8.95
N ASP A 123 -9.95 13.28 8.65
CA ASP A 123 -11.37 12.97 8.91
C ASP A 123 -12.05 12.30 7.69
N GLY A 124 -11.27 11.85 6.71
CA GLY A 124 -11.79 11.21 5.49
C GLY A 124 -12.29 9.78 5.68
N ALA A 125 -11.99 9.13 6.80
CA ALA A 125 -12.49 7.79 7.10
C ALA A 125 -14.01 7.83 7.37
N GLN A 126 -14.77 6.97 6.69
CA GLN A 126 -16.17 6.72 7.03
C GLN A 126 -16.23 5.45 7.83
N LYS A 127 -16.71 5.58 9.06
CA LYS A 127 -16.66 4.48 10.02
C LYS A 127 -17.41 3.25 9.54
N GLY A 128 -16.77 2.10 9.69
CA GLY A 128 -17.34 0.80 9.35
C GLY A 128 -17.81 0.74 7.89
N CYS A 129 -16.98 1.18 6.95
CA CYS A 129 -17.26 1.05 5.53
C CYS A 129 -16.02 0.49 4.81
N ILE A 130 -16.25 -0.39 3.85
CA ILE A 130 -15.23 -0.78 2.88
C ILE A 130 -15.15 0.34 1.85
N ARG A 131 -13.94 0.85 1.61
CA ARG A 131 -13.69 1.94 0.68
C ARG A 131 -13.34 1.45 -0.70
N ALA A 132 -12.45 0.47 -0.76
CA ALA A 132 -11.80 0.12 -2.00
C ALA A 132 -11.17 -1.26 -1.97
N ILE A 133 -10.86 -1.77 -3.15
CA ILE A 133 -10.11 -3.00 -3.37
C ILE A 133 -8.94 -2.66 -4.29
N ALA A 134 -7.73 -3.04 -3.89
CA ALA A 134 -6.51 -2.92 -4.68
C ALA A 134 -5.86 -4.28 -4.89
N ALA A 135 -5.03 -4.40 -5.93
CA ALA A 135 -4.27 -5.60 -6.20
C ALA A 135 -2.83 -5.31 -6.62
N LYS A 136 -1.89 -6.04 -6.03
CA LYS A 136 -0.46 -5.99 -6.30
C LYS A 136 -0.02 -7.32 -6.89
N ASP A 137 0.37 -7.29 -8.16
CA ASP A 137 0.82 -8.45 -8.92
C ASP A 137 2.32 -8.69 -8.75
N GLY A 138 2.81 -9.83 -9.24
CA GLY A 138 4.24 -10.15 -9.29
C GLY A 138 4.80 -10.53 -7.93
N ILE A 139 3.96 -11.10 -7.06
CA ILE A 139 4.32 -11.46 -5.71
C ILE A 139 4.84 -12.89 -5.69
N THR A 140 5.92 -13.12 -4.94
CA THR A 140 6.46 -14.44 -4.64
C THR A 140 6.26 -14.74 -3.18
N ALA A 141 5.60 -15.86 -2.86
CA ALA A 141 5.44 -16.35 -1.49
C ALA A 141 6.55 -17.34 -1.16
N ILE A 142 7.16 -17.16 0.00
CA ILE A 142 8.20 -18.05 0.54
C ILE A 142 7.64 -18.63 1.83
N HIS A 143 7.48 -19.94 1.85
CA HIS A 143 7.01 -20.68 3.01
C HIS A 143 8.18 -21.46 3.62
N ILE A 144 8.44 -21.20 4.90
CA ILE A 144 9.55 -21.77 5.66
C ILE A 144 8.93 -22.62 6.76
N HIS A 145 9.12 -23.93 6.69
CA HIS A 145 8.67 -24.87 7.71
C HIS A 145 9.86 -25.35 8.54
N SER A 146 9.79 -25.15 9.87
CA SER A 146 10.84 -25.53 10.79
C SER A 146 10.31 -25.84 12.19
N SER A 147 10.53 -27.07 12.65
CA SER A 147 10.26 -27.45 14.05
C SER A 147 11.11 -26.67 15.06
N ARG A 148 12.22 -26.06 14.61
CA ARG A 148 13.09 -25.21 15.44
C ARG A 148 12.48 -23.85 15.77
N MET A 149 11.32 -23.50 15.19
CA MET A 149 10.58 -22.29 15.51
C MET A 149 9.80 -22.42 16.83
N LEU A 150 9.38 -23.63 17.19
CA LEU A 150 8.54 -23.87 18.35
C LEU A 150 9.24 -23.48 19.65
N LEU A 151 8.66 -22.54 20.40
CA LEU A 151 9.20 -21.99 21.65
C LEU A 151 10.61 -21.39 21.53
N ALA A 152 11.08 -21.11 20.32
CA ALA A 152 12.42 -20.61 20.08
C ALA A 152 12.45 -19.08 20.01
N TYR A 153 13.31 -18.47 20.82
CA TYR A 153 13.60 -17.04 20.74
C TYR A 153 14.52 -16.75 19.54
N GLY A 154 14.26 -15.63 18.84
CA GLY A 154 15.15 -15.13 17.78
C GLY A 154 15.10 -15.88 16.44
N PHE A 155 14.21 -16.86 16.25
CA PHE A 155 14.02 -17.49 14.93
C PHE A 155 13.62 -16.48 13.86
N LEU A 156 12.51 -15.74 14.09
CA LEU A 156 12.02 -14.74 13.14
C LEU A 156 13.04 -13.63 12.87
N ARG A 157 13.77 -13.18 13.91
CA ARG A 157 14.86 -12.20 13.75
C ARG A 157 15.90 -12.69 12.75
N ARG A 158 16.41 -13.92 12.92
CA ARG A 158 17.45 -14.48 12.04
C ARG A 158 16.95 -14.63 10.60
N VAL A 159 15.69 -15.02 10.42
CA VAL A 159 15.07 -15.07 9.10
C VAL A 159 15.04 -13.68 8.47
N PHE A 160 14.52 -12.67 9.17
CA PHE A 160 14.44 -11.30 8.63
C PHE A 160 15.80 -10.64 8.41
N GLU A 161 16.82 -10.96 9.21
CA GLU A 161 18.20 -10.50 9.00
C GLU A 161 18.75 -10.96 7.63
N ILE A 162 18.29 -12.09 7.07
CA ILE A 162 18.67 -12.52 5.72
C ILE A 162 18.10 -11.54 4.69
N PHE A 163 16.80 -11.29 4.71
CA PHE A 163 16.13 -10.37 3.78
C PHE A 163 16.69 -8.94 3.88
N GLU A 164 17.03 -8.49 5.09
CA GLU A 164 17.67 -7.20 5.33
C GLU A 164 19.04 -7.09 4.64
N ARG A 165 19.89 -8.11 4.74
CA ARG A 165 21.22 -8.11 4.08
C ARG A 165 21.12 -7.92 2.57
N TYR A 166 20.11 -8.54 1.95
CA TYR A 166 19.83 -8.42 0.52
C TYR A 166 18.98 -7.21 0.14
N LYS A 167 18.57 -6.39 1.14
CA LYS A 167 17.70 -5.23 0.97
C LYS A 167 16.39 -5.56 0.27
N THR A 168 15.83 -6.74 0.55
CA THR A 168 14.57 -7.22 -0.02
C THR A 168 13.42 -6.94 0.94
N PRO A 169 12.51 -5.99 0.64
CA PRO A 169 11.34 -5.72 1.47
C PRO A 169 10.39 -6.92 1.52
N ILE A 170 9.71 -7.09 2.65
CA ILE A 170 8.66 -8.10 2.83
C ILE A 170 7.30 -7.39 2.90
N ASP A 171 6.32 -7.88 2.16
CA ASP A 171 4.98 -7.30 2.07
C ASP A 171 4.04 -7.85 3.17
N MET A 172 3.68 -9.13 3.08
CA MET A 172 2.82 -9.85 4.02
C MET A 172 3.61 -10.92 4.76
N ILE A 173 3.23 -11.16 6.02
CA ILE A 173 3.72 -12.25 6.86
C ILE A 173 2.51 -12.97 7.48
N THR A 174 2.56 -14.30 7.52
CA THR A 174 1.68 -15.11 8.37
C THR A 174 2.48 -16.23 9.02
N THR A 175 2.12 -16.58 10.25
CA THR A 175 2.86 -17.57 11.06
C THR A 175 1.93 -18.65 11.57
N SER A 176 2.43 -19.88 11.63
CA SER A 176 1.94 -20.92 12.51
C SER A 176 2.95 -21.18 13.63
N GLU A 177 2.71 -22.18 14.46
CA GLU A 177 3.59 -22.59 15.55
C GLU A 177 4.96 -23.09 15.05
N VAL A 178 5.01 -23.62 13.82
CA VAL A 178 6.20 -24.28 13.24
C VAL A 178 6.54 -23.80 11.83
N ALA A 179 5.89 -22.75 11.34
CA ALA A 179 6.16 -22.22 10.02
C ALA A 179 5.92 -20.71 9.94
N VAL A 180 6.62 -20.09 8.99
CA VAL A 180 6.40 -18.70 8.59
C VAL A 180 6.25 -18.65 7.07
N SER A 181 5.20 -17.98 6.60
CA SER A 181 5.05 -17.61 5.20
C SER A 181 5.23 -16.10 5.08
N LEU A 182 6.04 -15.68 4.12
CA LEU A 182 6.30 -14.28 3.81
C LEU A 182 6.20 -14.05 2.31
N THR A 183 6.04 -12.79 1.90
CA THR A 183 5.92 -12.42 0.48
C THR A 183 6.89 -11.31 0.13
N ILE A 184 7.40 -11.36 -1.10
CA ILE A 184 8.30 -10.36 -1.68
C ILE A 184 7.83 -10.00 -3.10
N ASP A 185 8.18 -8.81 -3.55
CA ASP A 185 7.92 -8.32 -4.92
C ASP A 185 9.20 -8.11 -5.76
N ASP A 186 10.38 -8.18 -5.12
CA ASP A 186 11.69 -8.15 -5.78
C ASP A 186 12.40 -9.50 -5.65
N THR A 187 12.54 -10.20 -6.76
CA THR A 187 13.15 -11.54 -6.84
C THR A 187 14.62 -11.52 -7.23
N THR A 188 15.26 -10.34 -7.33
CA THR A 188 16.65 -10.18 -7.80
C THR A 188 17.64 -11.07 -7.03
N ASN A 189 17.49 -11.17 -5.71
CA ASN A 189 18.37 -11.96 -4.83
C ASN A 189 17.72 -13.26 -4.31
N LEU A 190 16.62 -13.71 -4.93
CA LEU A 190 15.80 -14.79 -4.38
C LEU A 190 16.58 -16.10 -4.20
N ALA A 191 17.42 -16.48 -5.17
CA ALA A 191 18.19 -17.72 -5.10
C ALA A 191 19.16 -17.76 -3.90
N ASP A 192 19.85 -16.65 -3.65
CA ASP A 192 20.79 -16.53 -2.53
C ASP A 192 20.05 -16.48 -1.18
N ILE A 193 18.91 -15.77 -1.12
CA ILE A 193 18.04 -15.75 0.05
C ILE A 193 17.56 -17.17 0.39
N ILE A 194 17.04 -17.93 -0.58
CA ILE A 194 16.54 -19.30 -0.35
C ILE A 194 17.64 -20.17 0.22
N LYS A 195 18.84 -20.12 -0.37
CA LYS A 195 19.99 -20.91 0.08
C LYS A 195 20.35 -20.67 1.55
N GLU A 196 20.28 -19.43 2.01
CA GLU A 196 20.52 -19.12 3.44
C GLU A 196 19.34 -19.49 4.34
N VAL A 197 18.11 -19.36 3.84
CA VAL A 197 16.90 -19.72 4.60
C VAL A 197 16.77 -21.24 4.77
N GLU A 198 17.26 -22.04 3.83
CA GLU A 198 17.27 -23.51 3.91
C GLU A 198 18.03 -24.04 5.13
N ASP A 199 19.00 -23.31 5.67
CA ASP A 199 19.68 -23.66 6.93
C ASP A 199 18.74 -23.69 8.14
N PHE A 200 17.61 -22.98 8.05
CA PHE A 200 16.62 -22.84 9.10
C PHE A 200 15.49 -23.87 8.99
N GLY A 201 15.22 -24.45 7.83
CA GLY A 201 14.14 -25.40 7.61
C GLY A 201 13.87 -25.71 6.14
N SER A 202 12.82 -26.48 5.86
CA SER A 202 12.39 -26.74 4.48
C SER A 202 11.68 -25.52 3.91
N VAL A 203 12.06 -25.12 2.69
CA VAL A 203 11.52 -23.95 2.00
C VAL A 203 10.71 -24.38 0.79
N THR A 204 9.53 -23.79 0.59
CA THR A 204 8.78 -23.87 -0.67
C THR A 204 8.50 -22.46 -1.18
N VAL A 205 8.55 -22.29 -2.49
CA VAL A 205 8.42 -20.98 -3.13
C VAL A 205 7.32 -21.03 -4.18
N ASP A 206 6.33 -20.16 -4.02
CA ASP A 206 5.20 -20.02 -4.93
C ASP A 206 5.33 -18.67 -5.65
N GLY A 207 5.70 -18.70 -6.94
CA GLY A 207 5.72 -17.52 -7.81
C GLY A 207 4.33 -17.15 -8.32
N ASP A 208 4.25 -16.07 -9.10
CA ASP A 208 3.05 -15.60 -9.81
C ASP A 208 1.82 -15.45 -8.91
N GLN A 209 2.02 -14.89 -7.71
CA GLN A 209 0.94 -14.57 -6.78
C GLN A 209 0.51 -13.11 -6.93
N THR A 210 -0.73 -12.84 -6.52
CA THR A 210 -1.29 -11.51 -6.41
C THR A 210 -1.80 -11.29 -4.99
N ILE A 211 -1.38 -10.18 -4.37
CA ILE A 211 -2.00 -9.69 -3.14
C ILE A 211 -3.23 -8.90 -3.55
N VAL A 212 -4.40 -9.28 -3.02
CA VAL A 212 -5.63 -8.50 -3.11
C VAL A 212 -5.90 -7.91 -1.73
N CYS A 213 -5.94 -6.59 -1.66
CA CYS A 213 -6.12 -5.84 -0.43
C CYS A 213 -7.48 -5.15 -0.45
N VAL A 214 -8.31 -5.44 0.54
CA VAL A 214 -9.57 -4.72 0.80
C VAL A 214 -9.28 -3.65 1.83
N VAL A 215 -9.54 -2.39 1.47
CA VAL A 215 -9.26 -1.22 2.30
C VAL A 215 -10.57 -0.65 2.82
N GLY A 216 -10.59 -0.28 4.09
CA GLY A 216 -11.76 0.29 4.77
C GLY A 216 -11.43 0.67 6.20
N ASP A 217 -12.47 0.92 7.01
CA ASP A 217 -12.32 1.02 8.47
C ASP A 217 -12.76 -0.30 9.12
N PHE A 218 -11.77 -1.09 9.52
CA PHE A 218 -11.90 -2.37 10.23
C PHE A 218 -11.51 -2.27 11.71
N GLY A 219 -11.58 -1.09 12.32
CA GLY A 219 -11.22 -0.90 13.73
C GLY A 219 -11.99 -1.84 14.68
N LEU A 220 -11.50 -1.98 15.91
CA LEU A 220 -11.91 -2.99 16.92
C LEU A 220 -13.42 -3.15 17.18
N ASN A 221 -14.23 -2.12 16.91
CA ASN A 221 -15.69 -2.17 17.10
C ASN A 221 -16.46 -2.58 15.83
N SER A 222 -15.77 -2.76 14.72
CA SER A 222 -16.32 -3.20 13.46
C SER A 222 -16.35 -4.73 13.42
N HIS A 223 -17.52 -5.31 13.16
CA HIS A 223 -17.73 -6.76 13.23
C HIS A 223 -18.13 -7.30 11.87
N GLY A 224 -17.65 -8.51 11.54
CA GLY A 224 -18.10 -9.26 10.36
C GLY A 224 -17.45 -8.85 9.03
N TYR A 225 -16.64 -7.79 8.97
CA TYR A 225 -15.99 -7.36 7.72
C TYR A 225 -15.02 -8.40 7.16
N ALA A 226 -14.13 -8.94 7.99
CA ALA A 226 -13.24 -10.02 7.57
C ALA A 226 -14.04 -11.24 7.06
N ALA A 227 -15.15 -11.58 7.72
CA ALA A 227 -16.02 -12.68 7.29
C ALA A 227 -16.69 -12.38 5.93
N ARG A 228 -17.14 -11.14 5.69
CA ARG A 228 -17.69 -10.72 4.38
C ARG A 228 -16.64 -10.81 3.27
N VAL A 229 -15.41 -10.38 3.54
CA VAL A 229 -14.30 -10.47 2.58
C VAL A 229 -14.02 -11.93 2.24
N LEU A 230 -13.87 -12.80 3.24
CA LEU A 230 -13.60 -14.22 3.02
C LEU A 230 -14.77 -14.95 2.37
N ASP A 231 -16.02 -14.63 2.74
CA ASP A 231 -17.20 -15.20 2.09
C ASP A 231 -17.26 -14.81 0.60
N ALA A 232 -16.86 -13.59 0.24
CA ALA A 232 -16.82 -13.12 -1.12
C ALA A 232 -15.79 -13.88 -2.00
N VAL A 233 -14.75 -14.46 -1.41
CA VAL A 233 -13.72 -15.22 -2.14
C VAL A 233 -13.71 -16.71 -1.81
N LYS A 234 -14.74 -17.23 -1.11
CA LYS A 234 -14.76 -18.62 -0.63
C LYS A 234 -14.66 -19.70 -1.70
N HIS A 235 -14.97 -19.36 -2.96
CA HIS A 235 -14.85 -20.25 -4.12
C HIS A 235 -13.46 -20.25 -4.75
N LEU A 236 -12.55 -19.41 -4.26
CA LEU A 236 -11.18 -19.28 -4.75
C LEU A 236 -10.17 -19.89 -3.77
N PRO A 237 -9.09 -20.50 -4.26
CA PRO A 237 -8.02 -21.00 -3.40
C PRO A 237 -7.20 -19.84 -2.85
N VAL A 238 -7.49 -19.44 -1.60
CA VAL A 238 -6.71 -18.43 -0.87
C VAL A 238 -5.47 -19.08 -0.27
N ARG A 239 -4.28 -18.53 -0.57
CA ARG A 239 -2.97 -19.02 -0.11
C ARG A 239 -2.58 -18.46 1.25
N MET A 240 -2.79 -17.16 1.47
CA MET A 240 -2.51 -16.47 2.73
C MET A 240 -3.62 -15.46 3.04
N ILE A 241 -3.85 -15.22 4.32
CA ILE A 241 -4.70 -14.14 4.83
C ILE A 241 -3.86 -13.35 5.84
N SER A 242 -3.87 -12.03 5.72
CA SER A 242 -3.31 -11.11 6.72
C SER A 242 -4.39 -10.13 7.15
N TYR A 243 -4.63 -10.09 8.46
CA TYR A 243 -5.64 -9.24 9.09
C TYR A 243 -5.22 -8.97 10.54
N GLY A 244 -5.49 -7.77 11.04
CA GLY A 244 -5.14 -7.34 12.40
C GLY A 244 -3.77 -6.68 12.54
N GLY A 245 -2.97 -6.58 11.46
CA GLY A 245 -1.76 -5.76 11.43
C GLY A 245 -2.04 -4.26 11.22
N SER A 246 -3.21 -3.93 10.66
CA SER A 246 -3.73 -2.60 10.42
C SER A 246 -5.23 -2.63 10.66
N ASP A 247 -5.77 -1.54 11.23
CA ASP A 247 -7.23 -1.36 11.33
C ASP A 247 -7.84 -0.98 9.96
N PHE A 248 -7.03 -0.83 8.91
CA PHE A 248 -7.48 -0.28 7.62
C PHE A 248 -7.45 -1.26 6.45
N ASN A 249 -6.96 -2.49 6.66
CA ASN A 249 -6.87 -3.48 5.58
C ASN A 249 -7.22 -4.92 5.97
N VAL A 250 -7.70 -5.67 4.99
CA VAL A 250 -7.71 -7.14 4.96
C VAL A 250 -7.01 -7.56 3.67
N SER A 251 -5.88 -8.25 3.78
CA SER A 251 -5.10 -8.69 2.62
C SER A 251 -5.19 -10.19 2.43
N ILE A 252 -5.44 -10.63 1.20
CA ILE A 252 -5.43 -12.03 0.81
C ILE A 252 -4.41 -12.25 -0.30
N LEU A 253 -3.73 -13.40 -0.27
CA LEU A 253 -2.85 -13.84 -1.33
C LEU A 253 -3.49 -14.98 -2.10
N LEU A 254 -3.44 -14.91 -3.42
CA LEU A 254 -3.94 -15.94 -4.33
C LEU A 254 -3.06 -16.03 -5.57
N ASN A 255 -3.17 -17.15 -6.30
CA ASN A 255 -2.52 -17.27 -7.61
C ASN A 255 -3.09 -16.20 -8.56
N SER A 256 -2.21 -15.54 -9.31
CA SER A 256 -2.58 -14.42 -10.19
C SER A 256 -3.66 -14.76 -11.22
N ASP A 257 -3.80 -16.03 -11.61
CA ASP A 257 -4.88 -16.50 -12.49
C ASP A 257 -6.28 -16.23 -11.92
N HIS A 258 -6.40 -16.18 -10.59
CA HIS A 258 -7.65 -15.91 -9.89
C HIS A 258 -7.89 -14.42 -9.60
N LYS A 259 -6.95 -13.52 -9.91
CA LYS A 259 -7.04 -12.08 -9.60
C LYS A 259 -8.33 -11.46 -10.13
N THR A 260 -8.62 -11.65 -11.42
CA THR A 260 -9.77 -11.00 -12.07
C THR A 260 -11.09 -11.43 -11.42
N GLU A 261 -11.22 -12.72 -11.11
CA GLU A 261 -12.40 -13.26 -10.44
C GLU A 261 -12.50 -12.77 -8.99
N ALA A 262 -11.37 -12.70 -8.28
CA ALA A 262 -11.32 -12.17 -6.92
C ALA A 262 -11.80 -10.71 -6.87
N LEU A 263 -11.25 -9.85 -7.74
CA LEU A 263 -11.63 -8.43 -7.81
C LEU A 263 -13.11 -8.25 -8.14
N ARG A 264 -13.66 -9.05 -9.07
CA ARG A 264 -15.08 -9.01 -9.43
C ARG A 264 -15.98 -9.50 -8.31
N SER A 265 -15.66 -10.64 -7.71
CA SER A 265 -16.48 -11.21 -6.64
C SER A 265 -16.47 -10.34 -5.39
N LEU A 266 -15.30 -9.80 -5.01
CA LEU A 266 -15.20 -8.83 -3.93
C LEU A 266 -16.01 -7.57 -4.26
N HIS A 267 -15.93 -7.05 -5.48
CA HIS A 267 -16.71 -5.87 -5.86
C HIS A 267 -18.22 -6.12 -5.69
N ASN A 268 -18.73 -7.21 -6.29
CA ASN A 268 -20.16 -7.51 -6.32
C ASN A 268 -20.79 -7.82 -4.95
N ARG A 269 -19.99 -8.24 -3.95
CA ARG A 269 -20.50 -8.57 -2.61
C ARG A 269 -20.24 -7.50 -1.56
N LEU A 270 -19.31 -6.59 -1.81
CA LEU A 270 -18.90 -5.57 -0.85
C LEU A 270 -19.45 -4.18 -1.17
N PHE A 271 -19.75 -3.91 -2.45
CA PHE A 271 -20.38 -2.68 -2.95
C PHE A 271 -21.72 -3.00 -3.62
#